data_AF-A0A2P5CEJ9-F1
#
_entry.id   AF-A0A2P5CEJ9-F1
#
_cell.length_a   1.000
_cell.length_b   1.000
_cell.length_c   1.000
_cell.angle_alpha   90.00
_cell.angle_beta   90.00
_cell.angle_gamma   90.00
#
_symmetry.space_group_name_H-M   'P 1'
#
loop_
_entity.id
_entity.type
_entity.pdbx_description
1 polymer ?
#
loop_
_entity_poly.entity_id
_entity_poly.type
_entity_poly.pdbx_seq_one_letter_code
_entity_poly.pdbx_strand_id
1 'polypeptide(L)'
;SNPRIAEFKRYCIAQRLKPRKFQVDMPVRWNSTYLMLKNALPYKIPITIFYNSKIGSLVLKDEDWFICEKFVQFLDAFHEATIVLSGIYYPTSPIILRHIFFIAEMFCKARCDPIFEPIITRM
;
A
#
# COMPACT_ATOMS: atom_id res chain seq x y z
N SER A 1 -0.68 -15.76 19.77
CA SER A 1 -1.50 -15.47 18.57
C SER A 1 -2.18 -14.13 18.72
N ASN A 2 -2.11 -13.22 17.72
CA ASN A 2 -2.75 -11.91 17.83
C ASN A 2 -4.28 -12.08 17.77
N PRO A 3 -5.04 -11.74 18.83
CA PRO A 3 -6.47 -12.03 18.93
C PRO A 3 -7.28 -11.34 17.82
N ARG A 4 -6.87 -10.14 17.40
CA ARG A 4 -7.52 -9.39 16.31
C ARG A 4 -7.43 -10.12 14.96
N ILE A 5 -6.27 -10.72 14.67
CA ILE A 5 -6.07 -11.50 13.43
C ILE A 5 -6.94 -12.76 13.44
N ALA A 6 -7.05 -13.43 14.59
CA ALA A 6 -7.91 -14.61 14.72
C ALA A 6 -9.39 -14.27 14.59
N GLU A 7 -9.81 -13.13 15.16
CA GLU A 7 -11.17 -12.63 15.05
C GLU A 7 -11.54 -12.23 13.61
N PHE A 8 -10.67 -11.48 12.93
CA PHE A 8 -10.88 -11.14 11.52
C PHE A 8 -10.93 -12.40 10.64
N LYS A 9 -10.08 -13.39 10.91
CA LYS A 9 -10.14 -14.70 10.22
C LYS A 9 -11.49 -15.37 10.39
N ARG A 10 -12.06 -15.40 11.61
CA ARG A 10 -13.39 -15.95 11.88
C ARG A 10 -14.48 -15.16 11.14
N TYR A 11 -14.38 -13.83 11.13
CA TYR A 11 -15.28 -12.97 10.36
C TYR A 11 -15.25 -13.29 8.87
N CYS A 12 -14.06 -13.41 8.25
CA CYS A 12 -13.95 -13.80 6.84
C CYS A 12 -14.63 -15.13 6.55
N ILE A 13 -14.40 -16.16 7.40
CA ILE A 13 -15.03 -17.48 7.23
C ILE A 13 -16.56 -17.37 7.28
N ALA A 14 -17.10 -16.62 8.24
CA ALA A 14 -18.55 -16.41 8.36
C ALA A 14 -19.15 -15.69 7.15
N GLN A 15 -18.41 -14.74 6.56
CA GLN A 15 -18.80 -14.00 5.34
C GLN A 15 -18.47 -14.77 4.05
N ARG A 16 -18.05 -16.03 4.12
CA ARG A 16 -17.61 -16.86 2.97
C ARG A 16 -16.48 -16.24 2.15
N LEU A 17 -15.66 -15.41 2.78
CA LEU A 17 -14.45 -14.82 2.22
C LEU A 17 -13.25 -15.72 2.52
N LYS A 18 -12.34 -15.85 1.56
CA LYS A 18 -11.07 -16.56 1.78
C LYS A 18 -10.27 -15.84 2.85
N PRO A 19 -9.90 -16.47 3.99
CA PRO A 19 -9.10 -15.79 4.97
C PRO A 19 -7.69 -15.55 4.45
N ARG A 20 -7.18 -14.33 4.60
CA ARG A 20 -5.84 -13.94 4.19
C ARG A 20 -5.02 -13.51 5.39
N LYS A 21 -3.74 -13.90 5.40
CA LYS A 21 -2.76 -13.31 6.30
C LYS A 21 -2.20 -12.05 5.63
N PHE A 22 -2.50 -10.88 6.19
CA PHE A 22 -1.92 -9.63 5.71
C PHE A 22 -0.49 -9.49 6.22
N GLN A 23 0.38 -8.98 5.35
CA GLN A 23 1.71 -8.56 5.76
C GLN A 23 1.57 -7.28 6.57
N VAL A 24 2.26 -7.22 7.71
CA VAL A 24 2.31 -6.01 8.54
C VAL A 24 3.42 -5.12 7.99
N ASP A 25 3.20 -3.82 8.05
CA ASP A 25 4.23 -2.83 7.79
C ASP A 25 5.48 -3.09 8.64
N MET A 26 6.66 -2.86 8.06
CA MET A 26 7.94 -3.14 8.67
C MET A 26 8.88 -1.97 8.39
N PRO A 27 9.13 -1.08 9.36
CA PRO A 27 9.85 0.18 9.12
C PRO A 27 11.24 0.02 8.49
N VAL A 28 11.93 -1.08 8.79
CA VAL A 28 13.27 -1.38 8.23
C VAL A 28 13.24 -1.91 6.79
N ARG A 29 12.06 -2.27 6.27
CA ARG A 29 11.86 -2.79 4.92
C ARG A 29 11.05 -1.78 4.12
N TRP A 30 11.75 -1.00 3.30
CA TRP A 30 11.18 0.11 2.52
C TRP A 30 9.94 -0.24 1.66
N ASN A 31 9.84 -1.47 1.15
CA ASN A 31 8.68 -1.92 0.35
C ASN A 31 7.50 -2.49 1.18
N SER A 32 7.62 -2.56 2.50
CA SER A 32 6.63 -3.26 3.33
C SER A 32 5.27 -2.55 3.39
N THR A 33 5.25 -1.21 3.44
CA THR A 33 4.02 -0.41 3.43
C THR A 33 3.24 -0.65 2.13
N TYR A 34 3.92 -0.59 0.98
CA TYR A 34 3.31 -0.88 -0.32
C TYR A 34 2.68 -2.28 -0.35
N LEU A 35 3.42 -3.30 0.08
CA LEU A 35 2.91 -4.67 0.09
C LEU A 35 1.73 -4.85 1.06
N MET A 36 1.75 -4.20 2.22
CA MET A 36 0.64 -4.21 3.16
C MET A 36 -0.62 -3.62 2.49
N LEU A 37 -0.53 -2.41 1.94
CA LEU A 37 -1.66 -1.71 1.33
C LEU A 37 -2.18 -2.44 0.09
N LYS A 38 -1.30 -2.85 -0.83
CA LYS A 38 -1.65 -3.64 -2.03
C LYS A 38 -2.38 -4.92 -1.67
N ASN A 39 -2.00 -5.57 -0.57
CA ASN A 39 -2.67 -6.78 -0.11
C ASN A 39 -4.00 -6.52 0.62
N ALA A 40 -4.15 -5.36 1.25
CA ALA A 40 -5.35 -4.95 1.97
C ALA A 40 -6.48 -4.46 1.03
N LEU A 41 -6.14 -3.78 -0.07
CA LEU A 41 -7.12 -3.20 -1.01
C LEU A 41 -8.22 -4.18 -1.50
N PRO A 42 -7.91 -5.43 -1.89
CA PRO A 42 -8.94 -6.40 -2.27
C PRO A 42 -9.93 -6.75 -1.14
N TYR A 43 -9.57 -6.44 0.11
CA TYR A 43 -10.38 -6.66 1.31
C TYR A 43 -10.92 -5.35 1.88
N LYS A 44 -10.98 -4.25 1.10
CA LYS A 44 -11.43 -2.95 1.61
C LYS A 44 -12.79 -3.01 2.32
N ILE A 45 -13.79 -3.60 1.67
CA ILE A 45 -15.15 -3.74 2.22
C ILE A 45 -15.16 -4.54 3.54
N PRO A 46 -14.66 -5.79 3.59
CA PRO A 46 -14.67 -6.56 4.83
C PRO A 46 -13.81 -5.94 5.93
N ILE A 47 -12.70 -5.28 5.59
CA ILE A 47 -11.87 -4.56 6.58
C ILE A 47 -12.64 -3.37 7.15
N THR A 48 -13.28 -2.54 6.30
CA THR A 48 -14.11 -1.41 6.74
C THR A 48 -15.20 -1.86 7.70
N ILE A 49 -16.01 -2.85 7.32
CA ILE A 49 -17.12 -3.34 8.15
C ILE A 49 -16.60 -3.89 9.48
N PHE A 50 -15.57 -4.75 9.43
CA PHE A 50 -15.01 -5.35 10.63
C PHE A 50 -14.43 -4.29 11.58
N TYR A 51 -13.61 -3.37 11.06
CA TYR A 51 -12.97 -2.32 11.84
C TYR A 51 -13.99 -1.34 12.44
N ASN A 52 -14.92 -0.85 11.62
CA ASN A 52 -15.94 0.10 12.06
C ASN A 52 -16.93 -0.51 13.06
N SER A 53 -17.19 -1.82 13.01
CA SER A 53 -18.03 -2.50 14.00
C SER A 53 -17.39 -2.59 15.40
N LYS A 54 -16.08 -2.33 15.52
CA LYS A 54 -15.31 -2.51 16.76
C LYS A 54 -14.85 -1.17 17.37
N ILE A 55 -14.80 -0.10 16.57
CA ILE A 55 -14.24 1.19 17.00
C ILE A 55 -15.31 2.27 16.88
N GLY A 56 -15.54 3.00 17.98
CA GLY A 56 -16.59 4.00 18.06
C GLY A 56 -16.20 5.42 17.59
N SER A 57 -14.91 5.77 17.60
CA SER A 57 -14.47 7.17 17.35
C SER A 57 -13.71 7.37 16.03
N LEU A 58 -12.91 6.39 15.61
CA LEU A 58 -12.14 6.44 14.36
C LEU A 58 -12.73 5.45 13.37
N VAL A 59 -13.45 5.96 12.38
CA VAL A 59 -14.16 5.17 11.36
C VAL A 59 -13.37 5.23 10.06
N LEU A 60 -13.11 4.07 9.45
CA LEU A 60 -12.59 4.00 8.08
C LEU A 60 -13.68 4.43 7.11
N LYS A 61 -13.36 5.41 6.27
CA LYS A 61 -14.25 5.95 5.25
C LYS A 61 -13.74 5.62 3.85
N ASP A 62 -14.57 5.89 2.85
CA ASP A 62 -14.20 5.69 1.46
C ASP A 62 -13.05 6.61 1.03
N GLU A 63 -12.94 7.80 1.62
CA GLU A 63 -11.82 8.71 1.37
C GLU A 63 -10.47 8.11 1.81
N ASP A 64 -10.44 7.37 2.92
CA ASP A 64 -9.22 6.71 3.39
C ASP A 64 -8.74 5.66 2.39
N TRP A 65 -9.68 4.90 1.81
CA TRP A 65 -9.37 3.92 0.78
C TRP A 65 -8.95 4.56 -0.54
N PHE A 66 -9.57 5.68 -0.91
CA PHE A 66 -9.15 6.46 -2.08
C PHE A 66 -7.70 6.94 -1.95
N ILE A 67 -7.33 7.47 -0.77
CA ILE A 67 -5.94 7.82 -0.47
C ILE A 67 -5.05 6.58 -0.55
N CYS A 68 -5.45 5.45 0.04
CA CYS A 68 -4.68 4.21 -0.03
C CYS A 68 -4.43 3.75 -1.48
N GLU A 69 -5.45 3.80 -2.35
CA GLU A 69 -5.33 3.45 -3.77
C GLU A 69 -4.30 4.36 -4.48
N LYS A 70 -4.34 5.66 -4.19
CA LYS A 70 -3.40 6.65 -4.74
C LYS A 70 -1.97 6.42 -4.26
N PHE A 71 -1.77 6.13 -2.98
CA PHE A 71 -0.45 5.76 -2.44
C PHE A 71 0.07 4.45 -3.03
N VAL A 72 -0.78 3.44 -3.21
CA VAL A 72 -0.36 2.19 -3.84
C VAL A 72 0.09 2.42 -5.28
N GLN A 73 -0.64 3.23 -6.05
CA GLN A 73 -0.23 3.59 -7.42
C GLN A 73 1.11 4.33 -7.45
N PHE A 74 1.32 5.27 -6.54
CA PHE A 74 2.58 6.00 -6.43
C PHE A 74 3.76 5.10 -6.03
N LEU A 75 3.56 4.23 -5.03
CA LEU A 75 4.59 3.32 -4.55
C LEU A 75 4.91 2.17 -5.53
N ASP A 76 3.99 1.85 -6.44
CA ASP A 76 4.15 0.81 -7.46
C ASP A 76 5.40 1.05 -8.33
N ALA A 77 5.66 2.31 -8.71
CA ALA A 77 6.83 2.66 -9.52
C ALA A 77 8.16 2.31 -8.82
N PHE A 78 8.25 2.54 -7.51
CA PHE A 78 9.43 2.18 -6.71
C PHE A 78 9.53 0.67 -6.53
N HIS A 79 8.41 -0.01 -6.35
CA HIS A 79 8.38 -1.47 -6.23
C HIS A 79 8.90 -2.15 -7.51
N GLU A 80 8.40 -1.74 -8.67
CA GLU A 80 8.84 -2.24 -9.97
C GLU A 80 10.32 -1.94 -10.21
N ALA A 81 10.76 -0.71 -9.93
CA ALA A 81 12.19 -0.37 -9.98
C ALA A 81 13.03 -1.26 -9.06
N THR A 82 12.55 -1.57 -7.85
CA THR A 82 13.23 -2.48 -6.93
C THR A 82 13.40 -3.87 -7.55
N ILE A 83 12.32 -4.44 -8.09
CA ILE A 83 12.33 -5.80 -8.65
C ILE A 83 13.34 -5.89 -9.78
N VAL A 84 13.30 -4.92 -10.71
CA VAL A 84 14.21 -4.90 -11.86
C VAL A 84 15.66 -4.67 -11.43
N LEU A 85 15.92 -3.71 -10.55
CA LEU A 85 17.28 -3.38 -10.12
C LEU A 85 17.87 -4.40 -9.14
N SER A 86 17.05 -5.28 -8.56
CA SER A 86 17.51 -6.42 -7.73
C SER A 86 17.82 -7.67 -8.57
N GLY A 87 17.73 -7.59 -9.90
CA GLY A 87 18.06 -8.70 -10.79
C GLY A 87 19.52 -9.15 -10.66
N ILE A 88 19.73 -10.46 -10.57
CA ILE A 88 21.08 -11.06 -10.47
C ILE A 88 21.53 -11.77 -11.76
N TYR A 89 20.63 -11.91 -12.73
CA TYR A 89 20.87 -12.65 -13.97
C TYR A 89 21.15 -11.73 -15.17
N TYR A 90 21.26 -10.43 -14.94
CA TYR A 90 21.58 -9.42 -15.97
C TYR A 90 22.22 -8.19 -15.34
N PRO A 91 23.00 -7.40 -16.10
CA PRO A 91 23.54 -6.14 -15.61
C PRO A 91 22.43 -5.15 -15.28
N THR A 92 22.37 -4.68 -14.03
CA THR A 92 21.35 -3.71 -13.57
C THR A 92 21.81 -2.27 -13.68
N SER A 93 23.11 -2.01 -13.59
CA SER A 93 23.72 -0.68 -13.70
C SER A 93 23.26 0.14 -14.92
N PRO A 94 23.22 -0.39 -16.17
CA PRO A 94 22.78 0.41 -17.31
C PRO A 94 21.27 0.74 -17.30
N ILE A 95 20.47 0.01 -16.52
CA ILE A 95 19.00 0.15 -16.47
C ILE A 95 18.59 1.23 -15.44
N ILE A 96 19.47 1.57 -14.50
CA ILE A 96 19.15 2.49 -13.40
C ILE A 96 18.65 3.85 -13.88
N LEU A 97 19.27 4.40 -14.94
CA LEU A 97 18.94 5.72 -15.46
C LEU A 97 17.49 5.79 -15.94
N ARG A 98 17.00 4.71 -16.57
CA ARG A 98 15.62 4.59 -17.02
C ARG A 98 14.64 4.63 -15.85
N HIS A 99 14.91 3.90 -14.76
CA HIS A 99 14.05 3.91 -13.58
C HIS A 99 14.09 5.25 -12.83
N ILE A 100 15.26 5.88 -12.70
CA ILE A 100 15.40 7.22 -12.12
C ILE A 100 14.56 8.23 -12.91
N PHE A 101 14.62 8.19 -14.24
CA PHE A 101 13.82 9.07 -15.09
C PHE A 101 12.32 8.88 -14.86
N PHE A 102 11.82 7.64 -14.82
CA PHE A 102 10.40 7.38 -14.56
C PHE A 102 9.95 7.85 -13.17
N ILE A 103 10.77 7.62 -12.15
CA ILE A 103 10.49 8.09 -10.79
C ILE A 103 10.45 9.62 -10.74
N ALA A 104 11.39 10.30 -11.40
CA ALA A 104 11.40 11.76 -11.50
C ALA A 104 10.15 12.30 -12.21
N GLU A 105 9.74 11.69 -13.32
CA GLU A 105 8.52 12.06 -14.03
C GLU A 105 7.27 11.89 -13.16
N MET A 106 7.19 10.78 -12.43
CA MET A 106 6.12 10.52 -11.47
C MET A 106 6.09 11.57 -10.35
N PHE A 107 7.25 11.96 -9.80
CA PHE A 107 7.31 13.05 -8.80
C PHE A 107 6.80 14.38 -9.37
N CYS A 108 7.15 14.72 -10.61
CA CYS A 108 6.63 15.92 -11.28
C CYS A 108 5.10 15.88 -11.39
N LYS A 109 4.52 14.72 -11.75
CA LYS A 109 3.06 14.53 -11.81
C LYS A 109 2.41 14.63 -10.43
N ALA A 110 3.02 14.01 -9.42
CA ALA A 110 2.52 14.00 -8.04
C ALA A 110 2.51 15.40 -7.41
N ARG A 111 3.45 16.29 -7.78
CA ARG A 111 3.48 17.69 -7.31
C ARG A 111 2.19 18.47 -7.64
N CYS A 112 1.52 18.10 -8.73
CA CYS A 112 0.27 18.73 -9.15
C CYS A 112 -0.98 17.98 -8.66
N ASP A 113 -0.83 16.85 -7.96
CA ASP A 113 -1.97 16.08 -7.45
C ASP A 113 -2.44 16.69 -6.11
N PRO A 114 -3.73 17.07 -5.97
CA PRO A 114 -4.27 17.67 -4.74
C PRO A 114 -4.09 16.83 -3.47
N ILE A 115 -3.89 15.51 -3.59
CA ILE A 115 -3.67 14.62 -2.45
C ILE A 115 -2.25 14.79 -1.91
N PHE A 116 -1.27 14.97 -2.78
CA PHE A 116 0.15 15.05 -2.42
C PHE A 116 0.62 16.50 -2.22
N GLU A 117 -0.02 17.47 -2.86
CA GLU A 117 0.34 18.89 -2.79
C GLU A 117 0.42 19.44 -1.35
N PRO A 118 -0.53 19.16 -0.44
CA PRO A 118 -0.44 19.63 0.94
C PRO A 118 0.69 18.98 1.76
N ILE A 119 1.15 17.80 1.34
CA ILE A 119 2.26 17.08 1.99
C ILE A 119 3.59 17.67 1.53
N ILE A 120 3.71 17.91 0.22
CA ILE A 120 4.94 18.41 -0.41
C ILE A 120 5.22 19.86 -0.02
N THR A 121 4.20 20.72 0.02
CA THR A 121 4.36 22.16 0.34
C THR A 121 4.71 22.44 1.80
N ARG A 122 4.53 21.45 2.69
CA ARG A 122 4.85 21.55 4.13
C ARG A 122 6.26 21.07 4.48
N MET A 123 7.00 20.52 3.52
CA MET A 123 8.41 20.14 3.67
C MET A 123 9.31 21.31 3.26
#